data_AF-A0A1I8B2H8-F1
#
_entry.id   AF-A0A1I8B2H8-F1
#
_cell.length_a   1.000
_cell.length_b   1.000
_cell.length_c   1.000
_cell.angle_alpha   90.00
_cell.angle_beta   90.00
_cell.angle_gamma   90.00
#
_symmetry.space_group_name_H-M   'P 1'
#
loop_
_entity.id
_entity.type
_entity.pdbx_description
1 polymer ?
#
loop_
_entity_poly.entity_id
_entity_poly.type
_entity_poly.pdbx_seq_one_letter_code
_entity_poly.pdbx_strand_id
1 'polypeptide(L)'
;MTSKEPKEPKPISSSLNILQLIKTAQQKHGLRHENYQRYRGYCARRVERIRKSLKFTHHYKCLPKRPGKFIARTVTPELVGDKRYLELIVFEIERCWAHAMEFKFEALDDPLSRKKFGMRQKFRKAAKWAQFLGGLVKDNELVQEITNLESQAYISFVQGSLELELRKWKEAAEQFNASRCREVENLLKLCRSESGDANVLISTISSMQLNASENEQMDIDNEKPALPLMTKKKQKFEGKPIPVAPFFIDLARNHLDNKPSKKPSDATKWMECRRV
;
A
#
# COMPACT_ATOMS: atom_id res chain seq x y z
N MET A 1 1.06 -48.67 20.57
CA MET A 1 0.50 -47.61 21.43
C MET A 1 1.49 -46.45 21.44
N THR A 2 1.34 -45.51 20.51
CA THR A 2 2.11 -44.25 20.50
C THR A 2 1.20 -43.16 21.02
N SER A 3 1.35 -42.85 22.30
CA SER A 3 0.69 -41.72 22.97
C SER A 3 1.08 -40.42 22.27
N LYS A 4 0.16 -39.86 21.49
CA LYS A 4 0.22 -38.45 21.10
C LYS A 4 0.01 -37.63 22.36
N GLU A 5 1.08 -37.03 22.86
CA GLU A 5 0.98 -35.99 23.88
C GLU A 5 0.03 -34.87 23.39
N PRO A 6 -0.87 -34.35 24.25
CA PRO A 6 -1.71 -33.24 23.90
C PRO A 6 -0.83 -32.00 23.71
N LYS A 7 -0.78 -31.48 22.48
CA LYS A 7 -0.13 -30.20 22.20
C LYS A 7 -0.89 -29.12 22.97
N GLU A 8 -0.27 -28.56 24.00
CA GLU A 8 -0.77 -27.37 24.69
C GLU A 8 -1.14 -26.29 23.66
N PRO A 9 -2.26 -25.57 23.83
CA PRO A 9 -2.65 -24.51 22.92
C PRO A 9 -1.58 -23.42 22.99
N LYS A 10 -0.75 -23.34 21.93
CA LYS A 10 0.24 -22.28 21.80
C LYS A 10 -0.51 -20.94 21.90
N PRO A 11 -0.07 -20.01 22.75
CA PRO A 11 -0.78 -18.75 22.95
C PRO A 11 -0.87 -18.03 21.60
N ILE A 12 -2.09 -17.64 21.24
CA ILE A 12 -2.38 -16.81 20.06
C ILE A 12 -1.47 -15.58 20.12
N SER A 13 -0.78 -15.27 19.02
CA SER A 13 0.08 -14.09 18.95
C SER A 13 -0.71 -12.85 19.36
N SER A 14 -0.09 -11.99 20.16
CA SER A 14 -0.59 -10.63 20.39
C SER A 14 -0.86 -9.94 19.05
N SER A 15 -2.01 -9.26 18.95
CA SER A 15 -2.40 -8.50 17.77
C SER A 15 -1.32 -7.49 17.38
N LEU A 16 -1.02 -7.41 16.09
CA LEU A 16 -0.09 -6.42 15.55
C LEU A 16 -0.84 -5.62 14.48
N ASN A 17 -0.97 -4.32 14.71
CA ASN A 17 -1.51 -3.38 13.73
C ASN A 17 -0.36 -2.80 12.88
N ILE A 18 -0.19 -3.31 11.66
CA ILE A 18 0.94 -2.99 10.78
C ILE A 18 0.84 -1.54 10.30
N LEU A 19 -0.35 -1.12 9.88
CA LEU A 19 -0.55 0.21 9.32
C LEU A 19 -0.25 1.29 10.36
N GLN A 20 -0.81 1.15 11.57
CA GLN A 20 -0.57 2.08 12.66
C GLN A 20 0.91 2.08 13.08
N LEU A 21 1.54 0.91 13.16
CA LEU A 21 2.97 0.79 13.47
C LEU A 21 3.84 1.57 12.47
N ILE A 22 3.56 1.42 11.17
CA ILE A 22 4.32 2.08 10.10
C ILE A 22 4.06 3.59 10.12
N LYS A 23 2.80 4.02 10.12
CA LYS A 23 2.45 5.45 10.07
C LYS A 23 2.99 6.21 11.27
N THR A 24 2.86 5.65 12.48
CA THR A 24 3.43 6.29 13.68
C THR A 24 4.95 6.36 13.63
N ALA A 25 5.64 5.33 13.13
CA ALA A 25 7.09 5.34 12.96
C ALA A 25 7.56 6.36 11.92
N GLN A 26 6.88 6.43 10.77
CA GLN A 26 7.18 7.38 9.69
C GLN A 26 7.04 8.83 10.19
N GLN A 27 5.93 9.16 10.86
CA GLN A 27 5.69 10.51 11.38
C GLN A 27 6.72 10.91 12.45
N LYS A 28 7.08 10.01 13.37
CA LYS A 28 8.04 10.28 14.44
C LYS A 28 9.49 10.40 13.96
N HIS A 29 9.87 9.69 12.89
CA HIS A 29 11.29 9.48 12.54
C HIS A 29 11.75 10.13 11.23
N GLY A 30 11.07 11.19 10.79
CA GLY A 30 11.59 12.12 9.78
C GLY A 30 10.72 12.27 8.54
N LEU A 31 9.75 11.39 8.30
CA LEU A 31 8.92 11.45 7.10
C LEU A 31 7.96 12.65 7.11
N ARG A 32 7.67 13.23 8.28
CA ARG A 32 6.97 14.52 8.42
C ARG A 32 7.67 15.66 7.66
N HIS A 33 9.00 15.57 7.52
CA HIS A 33 9.83 16.53 6.78
C HIS A 33 10.51 15.87 5.58
N GLU A 34 9.92 14.79 5.05
CA GLU A 34 10.42 14.07 3.86
C GLU A 34 11.86 13.53 3.97
N ASN A 35 12.38 13.38 5.18
CA ASN A 35 13.74 12.90 5.39
C ASN A 35 13.80 11.37 5.39
N TYR A 36 13.88 10.79 4.19
CA TYR A 36 13.94 9.34 3.97
C TYR A 36 15.22 8.70 4.54
N GLN A 37 16.37 9.39 4.47
CA GLN A 37 17.64 8.88 4.99
C GLN A 37 17.58 8.67 6.51
N ARG A 38 16.96 9.62 7.24
CA ARG A 38 16.75 9.52 8.69
C ARG A 38 15.83 8.35 9.04
N TYR A 39 14.73 8.20 8.31
CA TYR A 39 13.79 7.11 8.50
C TYR A 39 14.44 5.74 8.23
N ARG A 40 15.19 5.60 7.14
CA ARG A 40 15.99 4.40 6.81
C ARG A 40 16.94 4.02 7.95
N GLY A 41 17.66 5.00 8.51
CA GLY A 41 18.57 4.81 9.64
C GLY A 41 17.84 4.40 10.93
N TYR A 42 16.63 4.91 11.17
CA TYR A 42 15.76 4.43 12.24
C TYR A 42 15.37 2.96 12.04
N CYS A 43 14.88 2.58 10.86
CA CYS A 43 14.47 1.20 10.57
C CYS A 43 15.63 0.22 10.77
N ALA A 44 16.83 0.54 10.29
CA ALA A 44 18.02 -0.29 10.50
C ALA A 44 18.32 -0.52 12.00
N ARG A 45 18.30 0.54 12.81
CA ARG A 45 18.52 0.44 14.26
C ARG A 45 17.39 -0.28 14.99
N ARG A 46 16.15 -0.16 14.50
CA ARG A 46 14.98 -0.86 15.07
C ARG A 46 15.10 -2.37 14.83
N VAL A 47 15.41 -2.78 13.61
CA VAL A 47 15.70 -4.19 13.26
C VAL A 47 16.80 -4.76 14.14
N GLU A 48 17.91 -4.03 14.32
CA GLU A 48 19.01 -4.49 15.17
C GLU A 48 18.60 -4.66 16.64
N ARG A 49 17.88 -3.70 17.20
CA ARG A 49 17.37 -3.77 18.59
C ARG A 49 16.40 -4.94 18.77
N ILE A 50 15.49 -5.17 17.83
CA ILE A 50 14.57 -6.31 17.86
C ILE A 50 15.36 -7.63 17.85
N ARG A 51 16.32 -7.79 16.94
CA ARG A 51 17.18 -8.99 16.87
C ARG A 51 17.95 -9.23 18.16
N LYS A 52 18.52 -8.17 18.77
CA LYS A 52 19.21 -8.26 20.06
C LYS A 52 18.24 -8.65 21.19
N SER A 53 17.06 -8.05 21.24
CA SER A 53 16.04 -8.35 22.27
C SER A 53 15.55 -9.81 22.22
N LEU A 54 15.46 -10.38 21.02
CA LEU A 54 15.06 -11.77 20.80
C LEU A 54 16.23 -12.76 20.89
N LYS A 55 17.47 -12.28 21.12
CA LYS A 55 18.70 -13.07 20.97
C LYS A 55 18.78 -13.78 19.60
N PHE A 56 18.16 -13.19 18.59
CA PHE A 56 18.05 -13.66 17.21
C PHE A 56 19.01 -12.90 16.28
N THR A 57 20.27 -12.83 16.70
CA THR A 57 21.34 -12.22 15.92
C THR A 57 21.87 -13.20 14.88
N HIS A 58 22.32 -12.66 13.73
CA HIS A 58 23.09 -13.46 12.79
C HIS A 58 24.38 -13.94 13.46
N HIS A 59 24.87 -15.11 13.04
CA HIS A 59 26.06 -15.69 13.63
C HIS A 59 27.21 -15.74 12.63
N TYR A 60 28.41 -15.60 13.16
CA TYR A 60 29.65 -15.79 12.41
C TYR A 60 30.26 -17.10 12.89
N LYS A 61 30.38 -18.07 11.98
CA LYS A 61 31.09 -19.31 12.26
C LYS A 61 32.57 -19.08 12.00
N CYS A 62 33.31 -18.80 13.06
CA CYS A 62 34.77 -18.67 13.01
C CYS A 62 35.39 -20.06 13.16
N LEU A 63 36.12 -20.51 12.14
CA LEU A 63 36.98 -21.69 12.25
C LEU A 63 38.43 -21.21 12.50
N PRO A 64 39.24 -21.96 13.26
CA PRO A 64 40.67 -21.67 13.37
C PRO A 64 41.31 -21.56 11.98
N LYS A 65 42.11 -20.50 11.77
CA LYS A 65 42.83 -20.21 10.51
C LYS A 65 41.94 -20.00 9.27
N ARG A 66 40.64 -19.71 9.42
CA ARG A 66 39.73 -19.36 8.31
C ARG A 66 38.92 -18.10 8.60
N PRO A 67 38.64 -17.25 7.60
CA PRO A 67 37.75 -16.10 7.78
C PRO A 67 36.35 -16.57 8.21
N GLY A 68 35.74 -15.84 9.16
CA GLY A 68 34.44 -16.20 9.72
C GLY A 68 33.35 -16.24 8.65
N LYS A 69 32.65 -17.38 8.53
CA LYS A 69 31.52 -17.52 7.60
C LYS A 69 30.27 -16.91 8.22
N PHE A 70 29.69 -15.91 7.57
CA PHE A 70 28.40 -15.34 7.94
C PHE A 70 27.28 -16.36 7.69
N ILE A 71 26.42 -16.56 8.69
CA ILE A 71 25.25 -17.43 8.57
C ILE A 71 24.02 -16.62 8.99
N ALA A 72 23.15 -16.43 8.01
CA ALA A 72 21.92 -15.68 8.17
C ALA A 72 20.88 -16.52 8.90
N ARG A 73 20.48 -16.09 10.10
CA ARG A 73 19.25 -16.55 10.74
C ARG A 73 18.03 -15.90 10.10
N THR A 74 17.25 -16.71 9.38
CA THR A 74 15.96 -16.38 8.76
C THR A 74 14.81 -16.76 9.70
N VAL A 75 13.76 -15.96 9.71
CA VAL A 75 12.56 -16.25 10.53
C VAL A 75 11.86 -17.48 9.96
N THR A 76 11.54 -18.45 10.80
CA THR A 76 10.73 -19.63 10.44
C THR A 76 9.27 -19.40 10.86
N PRO A 77 8.29 -20.05 10.20
CA PRO A 77 6.86 -19.88 10.52
C PRO A 77 6.53 -20.25 11.98
N GLU A 78 7.28 -21.17 12.58
CA GLU A 78 7.10 -21.58 13.97
C GLU A 78 7.40 -20.48 14.99
N LEU A 79 8.28 -19.52 14.64
CA LEU A 79 8.69 -18.42 15.51
C LEU A 79 7.69 -17.25 15.50
N VAL A 80 6.70 -17.28 14.60
CA VAL A 80 5.75 -16.18 14.37
C VAL A 80 4.78 -15.99 15.55
N GLY A 81 4.79 -16.87 16.57
CA GLY A 81 4.00 -16.70 17.79
C GLY A 81 4.30 -15.41 18.59
N ASP A 82 5.52 -14.86 18.50
CA ASP A 82 5.83 -13.54 19.07
C ASP A 82 5.77 -12.47 17.97
N LYS A 83 4.93 -11.45 18.19
CA LYS A 83 4.73 -10.31 17.27
C LYS A 83 6.03 -9.62 16.86
N ARG A 84 7.07 -9.67 17.68
CA ARG A 84 8.37 -9.04 17.40
C ARG A 84 9.04 -9.61 16.16
N TYR A 85 8.79 -10.89 15.83
CA TYR A 85 9.29 -11.48 14.59
C TYR A 85 8.57 -10.92 13.35
N LEU A 86 7.28 -10.61 13.44
CA LEU A 86 6.55 -9.91 12.38
C LEU A 86 7.03 -8.46 12.25
N GLU A 87 7.18 -7.73 13.36
CA GLU A 87 7.76 -6.37 13.36
C GLU A 87 9.13 -6.35 12.68
N LEU A 88 9.97 -7.36 12.94
CA LEU A 88 11.30 -7.48 12.34
C LEU A 88 11.23 -7.48 10.81
N ILE A 89 10.34 -8.28 10.24
CA ILE A 89 10.18 -8.38 8.78
C ILE A 89 9.57 -7.10 8.21
N VAL A 90 8.56 -6.53 8.86
CA VAL A 90 7.96 -5.26 8.46
C VAL A 90 9.00 -4.14 8.39
N PHE A 91 9.86 -4.00 9.42
CA PHE A 91 10.92 -3.00 9.40
C PHE A 91 12.05 -3.29 8.39
N GLU A 92 12.26 -4.55 7.99
CA GLU A 92 13.17 -4.90 6.89
C GLU A 92 12.62 -4.45 5.52
N ILE A 93 11.31 -4.58 5.31
CA ILE A 93 10.60 -4.06 4.13
C ILE A 93 10.68 -2.53 4.11
N GLU A 94 10.29 -1.87 5.21
CA GLU A 94 10.32 -0.40 5.35
C GLU A 94 11.72 0.17 5.14
N ARG A 95 12.77 -0.51 5.64
CA ARG A 95 14.17 -0.09 5.41
C ARG A 95 14.53 -0.10 3.93
N CYS A 96 14.09 -1.11 3.18
CA CYS A 96 14.35 -1.20 1.74
C CYS A 96 13.52 -0.18 0.96
N TRP A 97 12.25 0.01 1.34
CA TRP A 97 11.35 1.00 0.76
C TRP A 97 11.87 2.44 0.97
N ALA A 98 12.27 2.79 2.20
CA ALA A 98 12.81 4.12 2.51
C ALA A 98 14.09 4.43 1.71
N HIS A 99 14.96 3.43 1.52
CA HIS A 99 16.16 3.57 0.67
C HIS A 99 15.79 3.74 -0.81
N ALA A 100 14.72 3.09 -1.27
CA ALA A 100 14.23 3.30 -2.63
C ALA A 100 13.71 4.72 -2.80
N MET A 101 12.95 5.24 -1.83
CA MET A 101 12.42 6.60 -1.84
C MET A 101 13.52 7.67 -1.71
N GLU A 102 14.57 7.42 -0.93
CA GLU A 102 15.77 8.27 -0.90
C GLU A 102 16.39 8.42 -2.29
N PHE A 103 16.59 7.31 -3.02
CA PHE A 103 17.08 7.36 -4.40
C PHE A 103 16.08 7.98 -5.37
N LYS A 104 14.77 7.86 -5.11
CA LYS A 104 13.74 8.51 -5.92
C LYS A 104 13.82 10.03 -5.77
N PHE A 105 13.99 10.51 -4.53
CA PHE A 105 14.15 11.92 -4.21
C PHE A 105 15.45 12.49 -4.82
N GLU A 106 16.60 11.82 -4.62
CA GLU A 106 17.87 12.23 -5.25
C GLU A 106 17.83 12.24 -6.78
N ALA A 107 17.01 11.37 -7.39
CA ALA A 107 16.87 11.30 -8.84
C ALA A 107 15.95 12.39 -9.43
N LEU A 108 15.28 13.18 -8.58
CA LEU A 108 14.57 14.40 -9.02
C LEU A 108 15.57 15.49 -9.39
N ASP A 109 16.62 15.66 -8.58
CA ASP A 109 17.65 16.68 -8.80
C ASP A 109 18.55 16.37 -10.01
N ASP A 110 18.83 15.08 -10.27
CA ASP A 110 19.62 14.63 -11.42
C ASP A 110 18.86 13.57 -12.25
N PRO A 111 18.12 13.98 -13.30
CA PRO A 111 17.35 13.07 -14.13
C PRO A 111 18.18 12.03 -14.91
N LEU A 112 19.47 12.32 -15.16
CA LEU A 112 20.44 11.44 -15.85
C LEU A 112 21.10 10.45 -14.89
N SER A 113 20.83 10.56 -13.59
CA SER A 113 21.47 9.74 -12.57
C SER A 113 21.15 8.26 -12.71
N ARG A 114 22.19 7.41 -12.58
CA ARG A 114 22.02 5.94 -12.47
C ARG A 114 21.29 5.50 -11.19
N LYS A 115 20.93 6.45 -10.31
CA LYS A 115 20.18 6.22 -9.07
C LYS A 115 18.81 5.59 -9.31
N LYS A 116 18.17 5.80 -10.47
CA LYS A 116 16.92 5.09 -10.86
C LYS A 116 17.08 3.56 -10.89
N PHE A 117 18.26 3.05 -11.29
CA PHE A 117 18.54 1.60 -11.22
C PHE A 117 18.66 1.12 -9.78
N GLY A 118 19.35 1.89 -8.93
CA GLY A 118 19.45 1.65 -7.50
C GLY A 118 18.08 1.62 -6.83
N MET A 119 17.24 2.61 -7.10
CA MET A 119 15.85 2.70 -6.63
C MET A 119 15.06 1.42 -6.96
N ARG A 120 15.03 1.03 -8.24
CA ARG A 120 14.35 -0.21 -8.68
C ARG A 120 14.91 -1.45 -8.01
N GLN A 121 16.22 -1.53 -7.78
CA GLN A 121 16.83 -2.65 -7.07
C GLN A 121 16.38 -2.72 -5.60
N LYS A 122 16.25 -1.55 -4.94
CA LYS A 122 15.75 -1.47 -3.56
C LYS A 122 14.27 -1.84 -3.47
N PHE A 123 13.42 -1.38 -4.39
CA PHE A 123 12.01 -1.81 -4.45
C PHE A 123 11.88 -3.32 -4.70
N ARG A 124 12.68 -3.91 -5.61
CA ARG A 124 12.69 -5.37 -5.80
C ARG A 124 13.07 -6.11 -4.51
N LYS A 125 14.00 -5.56 -3.74
CA LYS A 125 14.38 -6.13 -2.45
C LYS A 125 13.25 -6.01 -1.42
N ALA A 126 12.55 -4.88 -1.37
CA ALA A 126 11.37 -4.69 -0.53
C ALA A 126 10.26 -5.70 -0.88
N ALA A 127 9.97 -5.87 -2.18
CA ALA A 127 8.99 -6.84 -2.65
C ALA A 127 9.36 -8.29 -2.31
N LYS A 128 10.65 -8.67 -2.36
CA LYS A 128 11.11 -9.99 -1.90
C LYS A 128 10.83 -10.23 -0.42
N TRP A 129 11.09 -9.22 0.42
CA TRP A 129 10.76 -9.31 1.85
C TRP A 129 9.25 -9.32 2.10
N ALA A 130 8.46 -8.59 1.30
CA ALA A 130 7.01 -8.62 1.37
C ALA A 130 6.45 -10.01 1.00
N GLN A 131 6.96 -10.64 -0.07
CA GLN A 131 6.60 -12.03 -0.40
C GLN A 131 7.00 -13.01 0.70
N PHE A 132 8.16 -12.80 1.33
CA PHE A 132 8.60 -13.60 2.48
C PHE A 132 7.65 -13.43 3.67
N LEU A 133 7.19 -12.20 3.98
CA LEU A 133 6.16 -11.96 5.00
C LEU A 133 4.86 -12.71 4.65
N GLY A 134 4.43 -12.67 3.39
CA GLY A 134 3.24 -13.39 2.92
C GLY A 134 3.35 -14.90 3.15
N GLY A 135 4.50 -15.50 2.85
CA GLY A 135 4.76 -16.92 3.11
C GLY A 135 4.85 -17.29 4.60
N LEU A 136 5.14 -16.33 5.48
CA LEU A 136 5.12 -16.53 6.93
C LEU A 136 3.73 -16.35 7.55
N VAL A 137 2.79 -15.75 6.85
CA VAL A 137 1.48 -15.39 7.40
C VAL A 137 0.37 -16.25 6.79
N LYS A 138 0.52 -16.63 5.51
CA LYS A 138 -0.31 -17.61 4.83
C LYS A 138 -0.11 -18.97 5.53
N ASP A 139 -1.18 -19.59 5.98
CA ASP A 139 -1.23 -20.92 6.60
C ASP A 139 -0.79 -21.01 8.08
N ASN A 140 -0.60 -19.88 8.77
CA ASN A 140 -0.23 -19.87 10.19
C ASN A 140 -1.41 -19.53 11.12
N GLU A 141 -1.87 -20.53 11.87
CA GLU A 141 -2.93 -20.40 12.90
C GLU A 141 -2.51 -19.52 14.09
N LEU A 142 -1.20 -19.33 14.30
CA LEU A 142 -0.68 -18.49 15.38
C LEU A 142 -0.93 -17.00 15.14
N VAL A 143 -1.14 -16.59 13.89
CA VAL A 143 -1.35 -15.19 13.50
C VAL A 143 -2.84 -14.90 13.47
N GLN A 144 -3.24 -13.80 14.10
CA GLN A 144 -4.62 -13.33 14.03
C GLN A 144 -5.02 -12.99 12.60
N GLU A 145 -6.28 -13.27 12.26
CA GLU A 145 -6.82 -13.01 10.93
C GLU A 145 -6.73 -11.53 10.51
N ILE A 146 -6.94 -10.61 11.44
CA ILE A 146 -6.79 -9.16 11.25
C ILE A 146 -5.35 -8.82 10.81
N THR A 147 -4.36 -9.25 11.59
CA THR A 147 -2.94 -9.05 11.26
C THR A 147 -2.57 -9.72 9.94
N ASN A 148 -3.21 -10.84 9.59
CA ASN A 148 -3.01 -11.50 8.30
C ASN A 148 -3.50 -10.63 7.14
N LEU A 149 -4.73 -10.12 7.20
CA LEU A 149 -5.27 -9.22 6.19
C LEU A 149 -4.45 -7.93 6.05
N GLU A 150 -4.05 -7.32 7.16
CA GLU A 150 -3.19 -6.13 7.12
C GLU A 150 -1.84 -6.42 6.48
N SER A 151 -1.26 -7.59 6.77
CA SER A 151 0.00 -8.01 6.15
C SER A 151 -0.18 -8.14 4.64
N GLN A 152 -1.26 -8.76 4.19
CA GLN A 152 -1.55 -8.92 2.76
C GLN A 152 -1.81 -7.59 2.05
N ALA A 153 -2.55 -6.67 2.68
CA ALA A 153 -2.74 -5.33 2.16
C ALA A 153 -1.38 -4.63 1.96
N TYR A 154 -0.55 -4.61 3.00
CA TYR A 154 0.78 -4.01 2.94
C TYR A 154 1.68 -4.65 1.87
N ILE A 155 1.61 -5.97 1.71
CA ILE A 155 2.36 -6.69 0.67
C ILE A 155 1.93 -6.23 -0.74
N SER A 156 0.63 -6.15 -1.00
CA SER A 156 0.11 -5.65 -2.28
C SER A 156 0.49 -4.19 -2.52
N PHE A 157 0.47 -3.34 -1.50
CA PHE A 157 0.93 -1.95 -1.62
C PHE A 157 2.42 -1.85 -2.04
N VAL A 158 3.30 -2.64 -1.42
CA VAL A 158 4.73 -2.65 -1.74
C VAL A 158 4.99 -3.23 -3.15
N GLN A 159 4.21 -4.23 -3.56
CA GLN A 159 4.28 -4.80 -4.92
C GLN A 159 3.80 -3.80 -5.97
N GLY A 160 2.66 -3.14 -5.75
CA GLY A 160 2.15 -2.09 -6.62
C GLY A 160 3.13 -0.93 -6.76
N SER A 161 3.79 -0.54 -5.65
CA SER A 161 4.85 0.47 -5.67
C SER A 161 6.03 0.10 -6.59
N LEU A 162 6.45 -1.17 -6.60
CA LEU A 162 7.50 -1.63 -7.51
C LEU A 162 7.03 -1.61 -8.98
N GLU A 163 5.83 -2.11 -9.26
CA GLU A 163 5.28 -2.20 -10.62
C GLU A 163 5.05 -0.82 -11.24
N LEU A 164 4.62 0.14 -10.43
CA LEU A 164 4.52 1.56 -10.79
C LEU A 164 5.87 2.10 -11.29
N GLU A 165 6.96 1.85 -10.55
CA GLU A 165 8.31 2.30 -10.92
C GLU A 165 8.91 1.55 -12.14
N LEU A 166 8.37 0.37 -12.42
CA LEU A 166 8.66 -0.40 -13.64
C LEU A 166 7.81 0.04 -14.84
N ARG A 167 6.90 1.02 -14.66
CA ARG A 167 5.94 1.51 -15.68
C ARG A 167 4.94 0.45 -16.15
N LYS A 168 4.65 -0.52 -15.29
CA LYS A 168 3.64 -1.55 -15.54
C LYS A 168 2.31 -1.14 -14.92
N TRP A 169 1.62 -0.22 -15.58
CA TRP A 169 0.45 0.46 -15.01
C TRP A 169 -0.73 -0.47 -14.71
N LYS A 170 -0.97 -1.49 -15.54
CA LYS A 170 -2.07 -2.45 -15.35
C LYS A 170 -1.85 -3.31 -14.09
N GLU A 171 -0.70 -3.97 -14.02
CA GLU A 171 -0.30 -4.79 -12.86
C GLU A 171 -0.33 -3.92 -11.57
N ALA A 172 0.24 -2.71 -11.63
CA ALA A 172 0.27 -1.81 -10.49
C ALA A 172 -1.14 -1.42 -9.99
N ALA A 173 -2.06 -1.12 -10.91
CA ALA A 173 -3.44 -0.78 -10.56
C ALA A 173 -4.17 -1.97 -9.92
N GLU A 174 -3.97 -3.19 -10.43
CA GLU A 174 -4.52 -4.41 -9.84
C GLU A 174 -4.01 -4.61 -8.40
N GLN A 175 -2.71 -4.41 -8.16
CA GLN A 175 -2.13 -4.51 -6.82
C GLN A 175 -2.64 -3.44 -5.85
N PHE A 176 -2.76 -2.19 -6.30
CA PHE A 176 -3.32 -1.13 -5.44
C PHE A 176 -4.80 -1.37 -5.13
N ASN A 177 -5.59 -1.82 -6.10
CA ASN A 177 -6.98 -2.22 -5.86
C ASN A 177 -7.05 -3.37 -4.87
N ALA A 178 -6.19 -4.39 -5.02
CA ALA A 178 -6.12 -5.50 -4.09
C ALA A 178 -5.69 -5.08 -2.66
N SER A 179 -4.82 -4.07 -2.52
CA SER A 179 -4.50 -3.48 -1.22
C SER A 179 -5.73 -2.85 -0.57
N ARG A 180 -6.43 -1.98 -1.31
CA ARG A 180 -7.62 -1.27 -0.84
C ARG A 180 -8.75 -2.23 -0.44
N CYS A 181 -9.01 -3.25 -1.25
CA CYS A 181 -10.04 -4.25 -0.93
C CYS A 181 -9.76 -4.97 0.39
N ARG A 182 -8.49 -5.32 0.66
CA ARG A 182 -8.11 -5.99 1.91
C ARG A 182 -8.16 -5.06 3.13
N GLU A 183 -7.84 -3.78 2.96
CA GLU A 183 -8.01 -2.78 4.02
C GLU A 183 -9.48 -2.63 4.40
N VAL A 184 -10.38 -2.54 3.41
CA VAL A 184 -11.82 -2.49 3.64
C VAL A 184 -12.31 -3.78 4.29
N GLU A 185 -11.85 -4.95 3.85
CA GLU A 185 -12.19 -6.24 4.49
C GLU A 185 -11.75 -6.27 5.97
N ASN A 186 -10.57 -5.73 6.26
CA ASN A 186 -10.07 -5.64 7.63
C ASN A 186 -10.96 -4.74 8.49
N LEU A 187 -11.34 -3.56 7.97
CA LEU A 187 -12.28 -2.66 8.64
C LEU A 187 -13.65 -3.32 8.86
N LEU A 188 -14.16 -4.05 7.86
CA LEU A 188 -15.41 -4.81 7.98
C LEU A 188 -15.35 -5.85 9.12
N LYS A 189 -14.22 -6.55 9.25
CA LYS A 189 -14.02 -7.54 10.34
C LYS A 189 -13.90 -6.87 11.71
N LEU A 190 -13.18 -5.75 11.80
CA LEU A 190 -13.11 -4.95 13.03
C LEU A 190 -14.49 -4.45 13.45
N CYS A 191 -15.25 -3.83 12.53
CA CYS A 191 -16.62 -3.39 12.81
C CYS A 191 -17.51 -4.52 13.31
N ARG A 192 -17.45 -5.71 12.68
CA ARG A 192 -18.21 -6.90 13.13
C ARG A 192 -17.83 -7.35 14.54
N SER A 193 -16.55 -7.24 14.91
CA SER A 193 -16.07 -7.62 16.25
C SER A 193 -16.48 -6.63 17.34
N GLU A 194 -16.60 -5.34 17.01
CA GLU A 194 -17.01 -4.29 17.95
C GLU A 194 -18.54 -4.15 18.06
N SER A 195 -19.28 -4.44 16.98
CA SER A 195 -20.72 -4.17 16.95
C SER A 195 -21.57 -5.24 17.61
N GLY A 196 -21.16 -6.52 17.68
CA GLY A 196 -22.02 -7.64 18.13
C GLY A 196 -23.27 -7.89 17.27
N ASP A 197 -23.71 -6.87 16.51
CA ASP A 197 -24.89 -6.81 15.67
C ASP A 197 -24.50 -6.60 14.21
N ALA A 198 -25.16 -7.34 13.32
CA ALA A 198 -24.86 -7.47 11.89
C ALA A 198 -25.25 -6.26 11.01
N ASN A 199 -25.62 -5.10 11.58
CA ASN A 199 -26.39 -4.08 10.84
C ASN A 199 -25.68 -2.73 10.58
N VAL A 200 -24.37 -2.58 10.82
CA VAL A 200 -23.69 -1.27 10.65
C VAL A 200 -23.01 -1.09 9.28
N LEU A 201 -23.19 -2.02 8.34
CA LEU A 201 -22.21 -2.23 7.27
C LEU A 201 -22.36 -1.41 5.97
N ILE A 202 -23.41 -0.61 5.73
CA ILE A 202 -23.56 0.07 4.42
C ILE A 202 -23.53 1.61 4.52
N SER A 203 -24.15 2.19 5.56
CA SER A 203 -24.18 3.65 5.76
C SER A 203 -22.84 4.21 6.22
N THR A 204 -22.14 3.50 7.10
CA THR A 204 -20.84 3.90 7.66
C THR A 204 -19.72 3.81 6.62
N ILE A 205 -19.83 2.89 5.67
CA ILE A 205 -18.89 2.77 4.54
C ILE A 205 -19.15 3.86 3.50
N SER A 206 -20.41 4.28 3.33
CA SER A 206 -20.75 5.44 2.49
C SER A 206 -20.30 6.77 3.09
N SER A 207 -20.14 6.87 4.42
CA SER A 207 -19.63 8.07 5.11
C SER A 207 -18.11 8.10 5.29
N MET A 208 -17.42 6.96 5.13
CA MET A 208 -15.97 6.91 5.03
C MET A 208 -15.55 7.37 3.63
N GLN A 209 -15.28 8.67 3.48
CA GLN A 209 -14.66 9.24 2.29
C GLN A 209 -13.30 8.57 2.03
N LEU A 210 -13.28 7.56 1.13
CA LEU A 210 -12.08 6.93 0.57
C LEU A 210 -11.39 7.81 -0.49
N ASN A 211 -11.55 9.13 -0.40
CA ASN A 211 -10.84 10.10 -1.20
C ASN A 211 -9.79 10.75 -0.31
N ALA A 212 -8.57 10.22 -0.35
CA ALA A 212 -7.42 11.00 0.06
C ALA A 212 -7.32 12.22 -0.87
N SER A 213 -7.31 13.42 -0.26
CA SER A 213 -6.91 14.72 -0.80
C SER A 213 -7.62 15.25 -2.05
N GLU A 214 -8.69 16.02 -1.86
CA GLU A 214 -9.08 17.13 -2.77
C GLU A 214 -8.11 18.32 -2.64
N ASN A 215 -6.79 18.08 -2.64
CA ASN A 215 -5.77 19.13 -2.59
C ASN A 215 -4.59 18.86 -3.55
N GLU A 216 -4.88 18.26 -4.71
CA GLU A 216 -3.98 18.23 -5.88
C GLU A 216 -4.70 18.67 -7.16
N GLN A 217 -5.74 19.50 -7.04
CA GLN A 217 -6.39 20.13 -8.19
C GLN A 217 -6.40 21.65 -8.05
N MET A 218 -5.22 22.25 -7.90
CA MET A 218 -4.90 23.54 -8.51
C MET A 218 -3.44 23.47 -8.98
N ASP A 219 -3.19 24.03 -10.17
CA ASP A 219 -1.89 24.21 -10.83
C ASP A 219 -1.40 23.10 -11.78
N ILE A 220 -2.27 22.63 -12.68
CA ILE A 220 -1.84 22.06 -13.98
C ILE A 220 -2.64 22.72 -15.10
N ASP A 221 -2.50 24.04 -15.26
CA ASP A 221 -2.89 24.78 -16.46
C ASP A 221 -2.22 26.17 -16.42
N ASN A 222 -0.89 26.23 -16.31
CA ASN A 222 -0.09 27.40 -16.69
C ASN A 222 1.40 27.11 -16.56
N GLU A 223 1.99 26.43 -17.53
CA GLU A 223 3.38 26.68 -17.92
C GLU A 223 3.64 26.10 -19.31
N LYS A 224 3.67 27.00 -20.30
CA LYS A 224 4.33 26.75 -21.58
C LYS A 224 5.84 26.93 -21.36
N PRO A 225 6.67 25.97 -21.80
CA PRO A 225 8.00 26.29 -22.28
C PRO A 225 8.01 26.12 -23.80
N ALA A 226 8.13 27.24 -24.51
CA ALA A 226 8.51 27.26 -25.91
C ALA A 226 9.99 26.89 -26.02
N LEU A 227 10.36 25.89 -26.83
CA LEU A 227 11.70 25.74 -27.42
C LEU A 227 11.61 24.94 -28.76
N PRO A 228 12.57 25.14 -29.70
CA PRO A 228 12.32 25.19 -31.15
C PRO A 228 12.27 23.85 -31.90
N LEU A 229 11.60 23.92 -33.06
CA LEU A 229 11.54 22.90 -34.11
C LEU A 229 12.90 22.52 -34.71
N MET A 230 12.94 21.28 -35.26
CA MET A 230 13.81 20.65 -36.28
C MET A 230 14.39 19.33 -35.73
N THR A 231 14.31 18.12 -36.32
CA THR A 231 13.92 17.63 -37.64
C THR A 231 13.52 16.14 -37.55
N LYS A 232 12.69 15.71 -38.51
CA LYS A 232 12.02 14.41 -38.71
C LYS A 232 12.88 13.15 -38.53
N LYS A 233 12.37 12.18 -37.74
CA LYS A 233 12.30 10.76 -38.13
C LYS A 233 11.07 10.12 -37.47
N LYS A 234 10.09 9.75 -38.31
CA LYS A 234 8.86 9.05 -37.91
C LYS A 234 9.22 7.65 -37.41
N GLN A 235 8.87 7.32 -36.18
CA GLN A 235 8.62 5.95 -35.78
C GLN A 235 7.17 5.86 -35.29
N LYS A 236 6.37 5.19 -36.11
CA LYS A 236 4.93 5.02 -35.95
C LYS A 236 4.70 3.97 -34.86
N PHE A 237 4.29 4.40 -33.67
CA PHE A 237 3.59 3.55 -32.69
C PHE A 237 2.22 4.17 -32.50
N GLU A 238 1.25 3.66 -33.25
CA GLU A 238 -0.16 3.95 -33.02
C GLU A 238 -0.61 3.21 -31.77
N GLY A 239 -0.72 3.96 -30.68
CA GLY A 239 -1.42 3.58 -29.46
C GLY A 239 -1.97 4.86 -28.86
N LYS A 240 -3.12 5.33 -29.35
CA LYS A 240 -3.85 6.42 -28.70
C LYS A 240 -4.09 6.03 -27.23
N PRO A 241 -4.01 6.96 -26.27
CA PRO A 241 -4.45 6.67 -24.91
C PRO A 241 -5.91 6.22 -24.99
N ILE A 242 -6.20 5.03 -24.48
CA ILE A 242 -7.58 4.63 -24.21
C ILE A 242 -8.01 5.54 -23.06
N PRO A 243 -8.98 6.45 -23.24
CA PRO A 243 -9.57 7.13 -22.10
C PRO A 243 -10.16 6.04 -21.21
N VAL A 244 -9.69 5.97 -19.96
CA VAL A 244 -10.33 5.11 -18.96
C VAL A 244 -11.72 5.67 -18.80
N ALA A 245 -12.72 4.95 -19.31
CA ALA A 245 -14.11 5.36 -19.21
C ALA A 245 -14.46 5.57 -17.72
N PRO A 246 -15.24 6.61 -17.39
CA PRO A 246 -15.76 6.78 -16.03
C PRO A 246 -16.57 5.54 -15.62
N PHE A 247 -16.46 5.18 -14.35
CA PHE A 247 -17.12 4.01 -13.77
C PHE A 247 -18.65 4.11 -13.86
N PHE A 248 -19.29 2.92 -13.88
CA PHE A 248 -20.73 2.60 -13.96
C PHE A 248 -21.73 3.47 -13.17
N ILE A 249 -21.28 4.35 -12.28
CA ILE A 249 -22.13 5.26 -11.49
C ILE A 249 -22.47 6.56 -12.25
N ASP A 250 -21.73 6.95 -13.28
CA ASP A 250 -22.01 8.19 -14.03
C ASP A 250 -23.14 8.06 -15.09
N LEU A 251 -23.55 6.83 -15.44
CA LEU A 251 -24.71 6.65 -16.32
C LEU A 251 -26.05 6.76 -15.58
N ALA A 252 -26.05 6.58 -14.25
CA ALA A 252 -27.25 6.67 -13.42
C ALA A 252 -27.60 8.10 -13.01
N ARG A 253 -26.62 9.02 -12.98
CA ARG A 253 -26.85 10.43 -12.61
C ARG A 253 -27.52 11.22 -13.75
N ASN A 254 -27.09 10.99 -15.00
CA ASN A 254 -27.71 11.63 -16.18
C ASN A 254 -29.13 11.13 -16.50
N HIS A 255 -29.54 9.96 -15.99
CA HIS A 255 -30.91 9.45 -16.12
C HIS A 255 -31.84 9.90 -14.97
N LEU A 256 -31.28 10.41 -13.87
CA LEU A 256 -32.06 10.97 -12.75
C LEU A 256 -32.27 12.48 -12.89
N ASP A 257 -31.34 13.20 -13.53
CA ASP A 257 -31.45 14.65 -13.76
C ASP A 257 -32.30 15.02 -15.01
N ASN A 258 -32.68 14.03 -15.83
CA ASN A 258 -33.55 14.21 -17.00
C ASN A 258 -34.81 13.33 -16.95
N LYS A 259 -35.54 13.34 -15.83
CA LYS A 259 -36.95 12.91 -15.86
C LYS A 259 -37.84 14.13 -16.13
N PRO A 260 -38.47 14.25 -17.31
CA PRO A 260 -39.54 15.22 -17.50
C PRO A 260 -40.70 14.83 -16.58
N SER A 261 -41.05 15.70 -15.64
CA SER A 261 -42.28 15.61 -14.89
C SER A 261 -43.46 15.79 -15.85
N LYS A 262 -44.00 14.70 -16.39
CA LYS A 262 -45.33 14.70 -17.00
C LYS A 262 -46.36 14.28 -15.97
N LYS A 263 -47.27 15.20 -15.66
CA LYS A 263 -48.67 14.90 -15.34
C LYS A 263 -49.58 15.94 -16.02
N PRO A 264 -50.86 15.60 -16.27
CA PRO A 264 -51.42 15.63 -17.62
C PRO A 264 -52.49 16.72 -17.84
N SER A 265 -52.76 16.98 -19.13
CA SER A 265 -54.03 17.40 -19.75
C SER A 265 -55.04 18.19 -18.90
N ASP A 266 -55.26 19.47 -19.24
CA ASP A 266 -56.38 19.91 -20.07
C ASP A 266 -56.75 21.38 -19.81
N ALA A 267 -57.30 21.99 -20.87
CA ALA A 267 -58.33 23.02 -20.81
C ALA A 267 -57.94 24.45 -20.38
N THR A 268 -57.82 25.27 -21.42
CA THR A 268 -58.53 26.55 -21.62
C THR A 268 -58.20 27.79 -20.78
N LYS A 269 -58.43 28.94 -21.45
CA LYS A 269 -58.59 30.31 -20.94
C LYS A 269 -57.31 31.11 -20.67
N TRP A 270 -56.94 32.05 -21.54
CA TRP A 270 -57.56 33.35 -21.91
C TRP A 270 -56.75 34.48 -21.24
N MET A 271 -56.51 35.55 -22.02
CA MET A 271 -56.16 36.93 -21.63
C MET A 271 -54.75 37.26 -21.10
N GLU A 272 -54.00 37.99 -21.94
CA GLU A 272 -53.87 39.46 -21.80
C GLU A 272 -53.49 40.00 -20.41
N CYS A 273 -52.27 40.54 -20.26
CA CYS A 273 -52.03 41.96 -19.92
C CYS A 273 -50.60 42.25 -19.43
N ARG A 274 -50.03 43.30 -20.04
CA ARG A 274 -49.21 44.38 -19.44
C ARG A 274 -47.75 44.07 -19.04
N ARG A 275 -46.78 44.74 -19.69
CA ARG A 275 -46.26 46.12 -19.43
C ARG A 275 -45.07 46.00 -18.46
N VAL A 276 -43.86 46.49 -18.69
CA VAL A 276 -43.27 47.58 -19.50
C VAL A 276 -42.06 47.02 -20.24
#